data_AF-A0A848Y5F8-F1
#
_entry.id   AF-A0A848Y5F8-F1
#
_cell.length_a   1.000
_cell.length_b   1.000
_cell.length_c   1.000
_cell.angle_alpha   90.00
_cell.angle_beta   90.00
_cell.angle_gamma   90.00
#
_symmetry.space_group_name_H-M   'P 1'
#
loop_
_entity.id
_entity.type
_entity.pdbx_description
1 polymer ?
#
loop_
_entity_poly.entity_id
_entity_poly.type
_entity_poly.pdbx_seq_one_letter_code
_entity_poly.pdbx_strand_id
1 'polypeptide(L)'
;MIPPLSLYALDDELRQIEHELLDAEGEVDEETDARHTALLDSRDDKIEAYLVLIRRFETTADAVKTERQRLQEAERALANSAKRLKDRLCTSMRERDQVEHLTRLGKVRVQQASRRPVELLVEPDALPEAYARIRTDADLSALAADLASEDAAVRAQAEAVARLGEASYYVRIY
;
A
#
# COMPACT_ATOMS: atom_id res chain seq x y z
N MET A 1 35.41 19.86 -13.36
CA MET A 1 35.09 19.83 -14.81
C MET A 1 33.69 19.27 -14.92
N ILE A 2 32.71 20.07 -15.33
CA ILE A 2 31.32 19.61 -15.47
C ILE A 2 31.28 18.73 -16.74
N PRO A 3 30.75 17.50 -16.70
CA PRO A 3 30.68 16.64 -17.87
C PRO A 3 29.76 17.29 -18.93
N PRO A 4 30.05 17.13 -20.24
CA PRO A 4 29.18 17.66 -21.28
C PRO A 4 27.80 16.98 -21.21
N LEU A 5 26.75 17.78 -21.07
CA LEU A 5 25.37 17.29 -21.08
C LEU A 5 25.05 16.70 -22.47
N SER A 6 24.44 15.51 -22.51
CA SER A 6 24.09 14.86 -23.77
C SER A 6 22.82 15.47 -24.37
N LEU A 7 22.81 15.70 -25.69
CA LEU A 7 21.67 16.20 -26.47
C LEU A 7 20.37 15.39 -26.25
N TYR A 8 20.50 14.11 -25.88
CA TYR A 8 19.39 13.20 -25.58
C TYR A 8 18.61 13.54 -24.30
N ALA A 9 19.13 14.44 -23.46
CA ALA A 9 18.46 14.90 -22.25
C ALA A 9 17.49 16.08 -22.49
N LEU A 10 17.59 16.74 -23.65
CA LEU A 10 16.67 17.79 -24.07
C LEU A 10 15.42 17.14 -24.67
N ASP A 11 14.24 17.65 -24.30
CA ASP A 11 13.01 17.31 -25.01
C ASP A 11 13.04 17.83 -26.46
N ASP A 12 12.20 17.26 -27.32
CA ASP A 12 12.25 17.56 -28.76
C ASP A 12 11.86 19.04 -29.06
N GLU A 13 11.08 19.70 -28.21
CA GLU A 13 10.71 21.11 -28.35
C GLU A 13 11.89 22.04 -27.98
N LEU A 14 12.66 21.71 -26.94
CA LEU A 14 13.88 22.42 -26.54
C LEU A 14 15.04 22.23 -27.54
N ARG A 15 15.13 21.07 -28.20
CA ARG A 15 16.09 20.87 -29.29
C ARG A 15 15.79 21.73 -30.51
N GLN A 16 14.51 21.92 -30.81
CA GLN A 16 14.12 22.77 -31.93
C GLN A 16 14.45 24.24 -31.65
N ILE A 17 14.19 24.68 -30.42
CA ILE A 17 14.61 26.00 -29.91
C ILE A 17 16.13 26.18 -30.00
N GLU A 18 16.91 25.18 -29.58
CA GLU A 18 18.37 25.23 -29.67
C GLU A 18 18.84 25.41 -31.12
N HIS A 19 18.21 24.71 -32.07
CA HIS A 19 18.55 24.82 -33.48
C HIS A 19 18.23 26.23 -34.04
N GLU A 20 17.06 26.77 -33.71
CA GLU A 20 16.64 28.10 -34.14
C GLU A 20 17.54 29.21 -33.55
N LEU A 21 17.96 29.08 -32.29
CA LEU A 21 18.90 30.01 -31.66
C LEU A 21 20.30 29.96 -32.26
N LEU A 22 20.78 28.77 -32.63
CA LEU A 22 22.09 28.62 -33.28
C LEU A 22 22.09 29.20 -34.70
N ASP A 23 21.00 29.03 -35.44
CA ASP A 23 20.83 29.61 -36.78
C ASP A 23 20.68 31.13 -36.74
N ALA A 24 20.13 31.68 -35.65
CA ALA A 24 19.99 33.13 -35.40
C ALA A 24 21.23 33.76 -34.71
N GLU A 25 22.36 33.07 -34.61
CA GLU A 25 23.58 33.51 -33.89
C GLU A 25 23.33 33.97 -32.44
N GLY A 26 22.29 33.45 -31.80
CA GLY A 26 21.90 33.78 -30.43
C GLY A 26 21.05 35.04 -30.28
N GLU A 27 20.59 35.66 -31.37
CA GLU A 27 19.57 36.72 -31.30
C GLU A 27 18.18 36.09 -31.11
N VAL A 28 17.54 36.41 -29.98
CA VAL A 28 16.17 35.99 -29.67
C VAL A 28 15.24 37.11 -30.12
N ASP A 29 14.43 36.86 -31.15
CA ASP A 29 13.37 37.78 -31.51
C ASP A 29 12.16 37.66 -30.56
N GLU A 30 11.27 38.66 -30.59
CA GLU A 30 10.08 38.70 -29.72
C GLU A 30 9.17 37.47 -29.91
N GLU A 31 9.17 36.85 -31.09
CA GLU A 31 8.36 35.66 -31.40
C GLU A 31 8.94 34.40 -30.73
N THR A 32 10.25 34.23 -30.76
CA THR A 32 10.98 33.12 -30.13
C THR A 32 10.89 33.21 -28.61
N ASP A 33 11.03 34.42 -28.04
CA ASP A 33 10.90 34.64 -26.59
C ASP A 33 9.49 34.33 -26.07
N ALA A 34 8.45 34.74 -26.83
CA ALA A 34 7.06 34.43 -26.50
C ALA A 34 6.79 32.91 -26.53
N ARG A 35 7.39 32.18 -27.48
CA ARG A 35 7.25 30.73 -27.61
C ARG A 35 7.93 29.98 -26.46
N HIS A 36 9.11 30.44 -26.04
CA HIS A 36 9.82 29.88 -24.87
C HIS A 36 9.02 30.06 -23.60
N THR A 37 8.45 31.26 -23.40
CA THR A 37 7.59 31.56 -22.25
C THR A 37 6.37 30.63 -22.24
N ALA A 38 5.70 30.47 -23.37
CA ALA A 38 4.56 29.56 -23.49
C ALA A 38 4.93 28.08 -23.22
N LEU A 39 6.13 27.64 -23.62
CA LEU A 39 6.61 26.29 -23.35
C LEU A 39 6.82 26.07 -21.84
N LEU A 40 7.44 27.03 -21.15
CA LEU A 40 7.63 27.00 -19.70
C LEU A 40 6.28 27.00 -18.96
N ASP A 41 5.37 27.89 -19.35
CA ASP A 41 4.01 27.94 -18.79
C ASP A 41 3.29 26.60 -18.99
N SER A 42 3.40 25.99 -20.17
CA SER A 42 2.76 24.68 -20.45
C SER A 42 3.31 23.53 -19.58
N ARG A 43 4.57 23.63 -19.14
CA ARG A 43 5.19 22.64 -18.25
C ARG A 43 4.71 22.83 -16.81
N ASP A 44 4.61 24.08 -16.35
CA ASP A 44 4.08 24.40 -15.04
C ASP A 44 2.59 24.08 -14.95
N ASP A 45 1.80 24.37 -15.99
CA ASP A 45 0.39 23.98 -16.13
C ASP A 45 0.20 22.45 -16.04
N LYS A 46 1.10 21.68 -16.67
CA LYS A 46 1.06 20.20 -16.58
C LYS A 46 1.34 19.74 -15.16
N ILE A 47 2.35 20.29 -14.50
CA ILE A 47 2.67 19.94 -13.10
C ILE A 47 1.50 20.30 -12.18
N GLU A 48 0.92 21.50 -12.33
CA GLU A 48 -0.25 21.92 -11.56
C GLU A 48 -1.46 21.00 -11.81
N ALA A 49 -1.73 20.63 -13.06
CA ALA A 49 -2.79 19.70 -13.41
C ALA A 49 -2.59 18.32 -12.75
N TYR A 50 -1.34 17.81 -12.72
CA TYR A 50 -1.02 16.58 -12.00
C TYR A 50 -1.21 16.74 -10.49
N LEU A 51 -0.79 17.86 -9.88
CA LEU A 51 -0.99 18.12 -8.46
C LEU A 51 -2.48 18.18 -8.08
N VAL A 52 -3.30 18.86 -8.90
CA VAL A 52 -4.75 18.90 -8.72
C VAL A 52 -5.35 17.50 -8.80
N LEU A 53 -4.93 16.70 -9.78
CA LEU A 53 -5.43 15.34 -9.96
C LEU A 53 -5.02 14.41 -8.81
N ILE A 54 -3.76 14.47 -8.36
CA ILE A 54 -3.24 13.69 -7.24
C ILE A 54 -4.02 14.05 -5.96
N ARG A 55 -4.12 15.35 -5.62
CA ARG A 55 -4.87 15.80 -4.43
C ARG A 55 -6.34 15.40 -4.48
N ARG A 56 -6.96 15.47 -5.67
CA ARG A 56 -8.34 14.99 -5.86
C ARG A 56 -8.46 13.49 -5.58
N PHE A 57 -7.54 12.68 -6.09
CA PHE A 57 -7.55 11.24 -5.87
C PHE A 57 -7.28 10.87 -4.42
N GLU A 58 -6.33 11.52 -3.75
CA GLU A 58 -6.06 11.34 -2.32
C GLU A 58 -7.30 11.68 -1.47
N THR A 59 -7.91 12.84 -1.71
CA THR A 59 -9.13 13.26 -0.99
C THR A 59 -10.30 12.30 -1.25
N THR A 60 -10.45 11.85 -2.50
CA THR A 60 -11.50 10.88 -2.86
C THR A 60 -11.26 9.53 -2.19
N ALA A 61 -10.00 9.06 -2.15
CA ALA A 61 -9.63 7.82 -1.50
C ALA A 61 -9.91 7.86 0.01
N ASP A 62 -9.64 9.00 0.67
CA ASP A 62 -9.95 9.20 2.09
C ASP A 62 -11.47 9.20 2.36
N ALA A 63 -12.26 9.83 1.48
CA ALA A 63 -13.72 9.78 1.57
C ALA A 63 -14.24 8.33 1.43
N VAL A 64 -13.73 7.57 0.44
CA VAL A 64 -14.07 6.16 0.25
C VAL A 64 -13.65 5.31 1.44
N LYS A 65 -12.46 5.54 1.99
CA LYS A 65 -11.97 4.85 3.20
C LYS A 65 -12.90 5.08 4.39
N THR A 66 -13.36 6.30 4.58
CA THR A 66 -14.29 6.67 5.66
C THR A 66 -15.63 5.97 5.50
N GLU A 67 -16.18 5.96 4.29
CA GLU A 67 -17.45 5.26 4.02
C GLU A 67 -17.32 3.75 4.16
N ARG A 68 -16.21 3.17 3.68
CA ARG A 68 -15.90 1.75 3.88
C ARG A 68 -15.86 1.39 5.37
N GLN A 69 -15.22 2.22 6.20
CA GLN A 69 -15.18 1.99 7.64
C GLN A 69 -16.59 2.03 8.24
N ARG A 70 -17.42 3.01 7.88
CA ARG A 70 -18.81 3.11 8.35
C ARG A 70 -19.63 1.87 7.97
N LEU A 71 -19.49 1.40 6.73
CA LEU A 71 -20.18 0.19 6.25
C LEU A 71 -19.68 -1.06 6.96
N GLN A 72 -18.38 -1.18 7.20
CA GLN A 72 -17.79 -2.30 7.95
C GLN A 72 -18.29 -2.34 9.40
N GLU A 73 -18.43 -1.18 10.05
CA GLU A 73 -19.00 -1.07 11.39
C GLU A 73 -20.48 -1.49 11.41
N ALA A 74 -21.27 -1.05 10.43
CA ALA A 74 -22.66 -1.45 10.28
C ALA A 74 -22.81 -2.96 10.00
N GLU A 75 -21.98 -3.51 9.12
CA GLU A 75 -21.91 -4.96 8.85
C GLU A 75 -21.63 -5.73 10.14
N ARG A 76 -20.60 -5.32 10.89
CA ARG A 76 -20.23 -5.94 12.17
C ARG A 76 -21.37 -5.87 13.17
N ALA A 77 -22.07 -4.74 13.26
CA ALA A 77 -23.21 -4.58 14.16
C ALA A 77 -24.39 -5.51 13.79
N LEU A 78 -24.70 -5.64 12.50
CA LEU A 78 -25.73 -6.54 11.98
C LEU A 78 -25.35 -8.01 12.21
N ALA A 79 -24.12 -8.39 11.88
CA ALA A 79 -23.60 -9.74 12.09
C ALA A 79 -23.63 -10.13 13.58
N ASN A 80 -23.23 -9.23 14.47
CA ASN A 80 -23.31 -9.43 15.92
C ASN A 80 -24.75 -9.57 16.41
N SER A 81 -25.68 -8.77 15.89
CA SER A 81 -27.10 -8.87 16.23
C SER A 81 -27.70 -10.19 15.76
N ALA A 82 -27.39 -10.62 14.53
CA ALA A 82 -27.80 -11.92 14.01
C ALA A 82 -27.21 -13.08 14.84
N LYS A 83 -25.94 -12.99 15.25
CA LYS A 83 -25.31 -13.97 16.14
C LYS A 83 -26.05 -14.05 17.48
N ARG A 84 -26.29 -12.91 18.15
CA ARG A 84 -27.05 -12.86 19.41
C ARG A 84 -28.45 -13.46 19.29
N LEU A 85 -29.14 -13.23 18.17
CA LEU A 85 -30.45 -13.82 17.90
C LEU A 85 -30.36 -15.34 17.71
N LYS A 86 -29.34 -15.85 17.01
CA LYS A 86 -29.09 -17.29 16.88
C LYS A 86 -28.76 -17.93 18.22
N ASP A 87 -27.94 -17.28 19.05
CA ASP A 87 -27.58 -17.77 20.38
C ASP A 87 -28.83 -17.85 21.26
N ARG A 88 -29.68 -16.81 21.26
CA ARG A 88 -30.97 -16.81 21.98
C ARG A 88 -31.91 -17.91 21.50
N LEU A 89 -32.02 -18.10 20.18
CA LEU A 89 -32.83 -19.17 19.59
C LEU A 89 -32.30 -20.55 20.00
N CYS A 90 -30.98 -20.75 19.97
CA CYS A 90 -30.35 -21.98 20.41
C CYS A 90 -30.66 -22.28 21.89
N THR A 91 -30.50 -21.29 22.77
CA THR A 91 -30.87 -21.43 24.20
C THR A 91 -32.34 -21.82 24.35
N SER A 92 -33.24 -21.11 23.67
CA SER A 92 -34.67 -21.40 23.77
C SER A 92 -35.06 -22.78 23.24
N MET A 93 -34.44 -23.23 22.14
CA MET A 93 -34.65 -24.58 21.62
C MET A 93 -34.11 -25.65 22.58
N ARG A 94 -32.94 -25.41 23.21
CA ARG A 94 -32.35 -26.33 24.20
C ARG A 94 -33.18 -26.44 25.47
N GLU A 95 -33.72 -25.33 25.98
CA GLU A 95 -34.62 -25.32 27.15
C GLU A 95 -35.92 -26.10 26.91
N ARG A 96 -36.30 -26.30 25.65
CA ARG A 96 -37.50 -27.03 25.22
C ARG A 96 -37.20 -28.43 24.71
N ASP A 97 -35.96 -28.90 24.84
CA ASP A 97 -35.47 -30.16 24.26
C ASP A 97 -35.77 -30.32 22.76
N GLN A 98 -35.85 -29.20 22.02
CA GLN A 98 -36.09 -29.17 20.59
C GLN A 98 -34.78 -29.26 19.82
N VAL A 99 -34.52 -30.43 19.22
CA VAL A 99 -33.34 -30.65 18.38
C VAL A 99 -33.49 -29.98 17.00
N GLU A 100 -34.71 -29.92 16.48
CA GLU A 100 -35.02 -29.41 15.15
C GLU A 100 -36.42 -28.78 15.10
N HIS A 101 -36.58 -27.75 14.26
CA HIS A 101 -37.87 -27.14 13.99
C HIS A 101 -37.97 -26.66 12.52
N LEU A 102 -39.03 -27.06 11.82
CA LEU A 102 -39.32 -26.63 10.45
C LEU A 102 -40.33 -25.49 10.44
N THR A 103 -40.02 -24.41 9.74
CA THR A 103 -40.90 -23.25 9.54
C THR A 103 -41.12 -22.99 8.06
N ARG A 104 -42.03 -22.07 7.74
CA ARG A 104 -42.25 -21.57 6.36
C ARG A 104 -41.01 -20.89 5.75
N LEU A 105 -40.10 -20.38 6.57
CA LEU A 105 -38.90 -19.67 6.14
C LEU A 105 -37.66 -20.58 6.08
N GLY A 106 -37.76 -21.80 6.62
CA GLY A 106 -36.65 -22.76 6.63
C GLY A 106 -36.63 -23.64 7.87
N LYS A 107 -35.64 -24.53 7.90
CA LYS A 107 -35.40 -25.50 8.97
C LYS A 107 -34.27 -25.01 9.88
N VAL A 108 -34.49 -25.06 11.19
CA VAL A 108 -33.49 -24.77 12.22
C VAL A 108 -33.16 -26.05 12.97
N ARG A 109 -31.88 -26.30 13.22
CA ARG A 109 -31.39 -27.45 13.98
C ARG A 109 -30.32 -27.02 14.96
N VAL A 110 -30.42 -27.47 16.21
CA VAL A 110 -29.35 -27.32 17.20
C VAL A 110 -28.31 -28.41 16.95
N GLN A 111 -27.05 -28.01 16.81
CA GLN A 111 -25.93 -28.91 16.58
C GLN A 111 -24.81 -28.63 17.58
N GLN A 112 -24.16 -29.70 18.04
CA GLN A 112 -22.93 -29.58 18.81
C GLN A 112 -21.76 -29.41 17.83
N ALA A 113 -20.83 -28.51 18.14
CA ALA A 113 -19.62 -28.34 17.34
C ALA A 113 -18.83 -29.66 17.27
N SER A 114 -18.37 -30.03 16.07
CA SER A 114 -17.64 -31.28 15.83
C SER A 114 -16.25 -31.28 16.49
N ARG A 115 -15.66 -30.10 16.67
CA ARG A 115 -14.38 -29.92 17.35
C ARG A 115 -14.59 -29.19 18.66
N ARG A 116 -13.99 -29.72 19.73
CA ARG A 116 -13.92 -29.02 21.01
C ARG A 116 -12.77 -28.01 20.93
N PRO A 117 -12.95 -26.77 21.42
CA PRO A 117 -11.85 -25.84 21.54
C PRO A 117 -10.80 -26.41 22.51
N VAL A 118 -9.52 -26.22 22.19
CA VAL A 118 -8.41 -26.53 23.10
C VAL A 118 -8.10 -25.24 23.84
N GLU A 119 -8.26 -25.27 25.16
CA GLU A 119 -7.91 -24.16 26.04
C GLU A 119 -6.48 -24.36 26.52
N LEU A 120 -5.62 -23.36 26.30
CA LEU A 120 -4.25 -23.36 26.81
C LEU A 120 -4.32 -23.10 28.32
N LEU A 121 -3.77 -24.04 29.10
CA LEU A 121 -3.69 -23.94 30.55
C LEU A 121 -2.36 -23.31 31.02
N VAL A 122 -1.45 -23.05 30.09
CA VAL A 122 -0.11 -22.51 30.34
C VAL A 122 0.17 -21.35 29.40
N GLU A 123 1.06 -20.46 29.83
CA GLU A 123 1.57 -19.38 28.98
C GLU A 123 2.32 -19.97 27.76
N PRO A 124 2.26 -19.31 26.58
CA PRO A 124 2.86 -19.81 25.34
C PRO A 124 4.35 -20.15 25.44
N ASP A 125 5.11 -19.42 26.27
CA ASP A 125 6.55 -19.62 26.45
C ASP A 125 6.88 -20.85 27.32
N ALA A 126 5.89 -21.35 28.07
CA ALA A 126 6.00 -22.58 28.86
C ALA A 126 5.50 -23.81 28.09
N LEU A 127 5.14 -23.66 26.80
CA LEU A 127 4.74 -24.79 25.97
C LEU A 127 5.95 -25.70 25.68
N PRO A 128 5.77 -27.02 25.80
CA PRO A 128 6.75 -27.96 25.28
C PRO A 128 7.02 -27.70 23.79
N GLU A 129 8.26 -27.91 23.36
CA GLU A 129 8.71 -27.65 21.99
C GLU A 129 7.85 -28.36 20.92
N ALA A 130 7.31 -29.55 21.25
CA ALA A 130 6.40 -30.30 20.39
C ALA A 130 5.09 -29.57 20.05
N TYR A 131 4.70 -28.57 20.83
CA TYR A 131 3.49 -27.75 20.66
C TYR A 131 3.81 -26.29 20.32
N ALA A 132 5.10 -25.91 20.32
CA ALA A 132 5.56 -24.58 19.94
C ALA A 132 5.78 -24.51 18.42
N ARG A 133 5.37 -23.40 17.79
CA ARG A 133 5.61 -23.13 16.37
C ARG A 133 6.60 -22.00 16.22
N ILE A 134 7.80 -22.30 15.74
CA ILE A 134 8.85 -21.29 15.48
C ILE A 134 8.71 -20.80 14.02
N ARG A 135 8.63 -19.48 13.83
CA ARG A 135 8.68 -18.83 12.51
C ARG A 135 9.98 -18.03 12.41
N THR A 136 10.78 -18.33 11.39
CA THR A 136 11.98 -17.56 11.06
C THR A 136 11.66 -16.66 9.86
N ASP A 137 12.00 -15.39 9.96
CA ASP A 137 11.79 -14.38 8.90
C ASP A 137 13.10 -13.63 8.64
N ALA A 138 13.25 -13.05 7.45
CA ALA A 138 14.47 -12.34 7.07
C ALA A 138 14.46 -10.91 7.60
N ASP A 139 15.53 -10.50 8.27
CA ASP A 139 15.70 -9.11 8.70
C ASP A 139 16.36 -8.29 7.58
N LEU A 140 15.53 -7.73 6.72
CA LEU A 140 15.98 -6.88 5.62
C LEU A 140 16.60 -5.55 6.09
N SER A 141 16.28 -5.11 7.31
CA SER A 141 16.82 -3.86 7.86
C SER A 141 18.25 -4.02 8.36
N ALA A 142 18.52 -5.13 9.05
CA ALA A 142 19.87 -5.52 9.44
C ALA A 142 20.75 -5.77 8.20
N LEU A 143 20.22 -6.49 7.20
CA LEU A 143 20.93 -6.73 5.94
C LEU A 143 21.24 -5.42 5.18
N ALA A 144 20.32 -4.46 5.15
CA ALA A 144 20.57 -3.16 4.53
C ALA A 144 21.63 -2.33 5.28
N ALA A 145 21.63 -2.39 6.61
CA ALA A 145 22.65 -1.73 7.44
C ALA A 145 24.04 -2.36 7.24
N ASP A 146 24.11 -3.69 7.19
CA ASP A 146 25.37 -4.43 6.99
C ASP A 146 25.95 -4.23 5.58
N LEU A 147 25.09 -4.13 4.55
CA LEU A 147 25.51 -3.76 3.20
C LEU A 147 26.05 -2.31 3.11
N ALA A 148 25.59 -1.42 3.99
CA ALA A 148 26.04 -0.03 4.08
C ALA A 148 27.24 0.17 5.03
N SER A 149 27.70 -0.90 5.71
CA SER A 149 28.79 -0.83 6.69
C SER A 149 30.16 -0.61 6.05
N GLU A 150 31.04 0.11 6.76
CA GLU A 150 32.44 0.33 6.37
C GLU A 150 33.36 -0.87 6.71
N ASP A 151 32.88 -1.82 7.53
CA ASP A 151 33.63 -3.04 7.86
C ASP A 151 33.52 -4.07 6.71
N ALA A 152 34.66 -4.36 6.09
CA ALA A 152 34.77 -5.27 4.96
C ALA A 152 34.32 -6.71 5.27
N ALA A 153 34.46 -7.18 6.52
CA ALA A 153 34.05 -8.53 6.90
C ALA A 153 32.53 -8.64 7.02
N VAL A 154 31.87 -7.63 7.61
CA VAL A 154 30.41 -7.55 7.76
C VAL A 154 29.74 -7.35 6.41
N ARG A 155 30.29 -6.45 5.58
CA ARG A 155 29.77 -6.21 4.24
C ARG A 155 29.88 -7.44 3.33
N ALA A 156 31.00 -8.17 3.38
CA ALA A 156 31.17 -9.39 2.58
C ALA A 156 30.18 -10.51 2.97
N GLN A 157 29.80 -10.60 4.25
CA GLN A 157 28.77 -11.54 4.70
C GLN A 157 27.38 -11.15 4.19
N ALA A 158 27.05 -9.85 4.19
CA ALA A 158 25.78 -9.37 3.67
C ALA A 158 25.68 -9.46 2.14
N GLU A 159 26.76 -9.17 1.41
CA GLU A 159 26.85 -9.32 -0.06
C GLU A 159 26.71 -10.77 -0.53
N ALA A 160 27.07 -11.75 0.32
CA ALA A 160 26.89 -13.16 0.01
C ALA A 160 25.42 -13.61 0.01
N VAL A 161 24.54 -12.89 0.72
CA VAL A 161 23.12 -13.25 0.90
C VAL A 161 22.14 -12.25 0.30
N ALA A 162 22.55 -11.00 0.04
CA ALA A 162 21.70 -9.95 -0.49
C ALA A 162 22.47 -8.97 -1.39
N ARG A 163 21.75 -8.28 -2.28
CA ARG A 163 22.27 -7.20 -3.13
C ARG A 163 21.37 -5.98 -3.07
N LEU A 164 21.96 -4.79 -3.19
CA LEU A 164 21.17 -3.56 -3.34
C LEU A 164 20.47 -3.56 -4.70
N GLY A 165 19.17 -3.26 -4.70
CA GLY A 165 18.39 -3.02 -5.90
C GLY A 165 18.61 -1.61 -6.46
N GLU A 166 18.00 -1.32 -7.60
CA GLU A 166 18.00 0.04 -8.17
C GLU A 166 17.22 1.01 -7.27
N ALA A 167 17.69 2.25 -7.20
CA ALA A 167 17.00 3.29 -6.44
C ALA A 167 15.67 3.63 -7.11
N SER A 168 14.57 3.47 -6.38
CA SER A 168 13.26 3.92 -6.84
C SER A 168 13.10 5.43 -6.61
N TYR A 169 12.78 6.17 -7.66
CA TYR A 169 12.39 7.58 -7.57
C TYR A 169 10.90 7.69 -7.27
N TYR A 170 10.53 8.63 -6.40
CA TYR A 170 9.13 8.94 -6.11
C TYR A 170 8.93 10.45 -5.96
N VAL A 171 7.73 10.92 -6.27
CA VAL A 171 7.34 12.32 -6.10
C VAL A 171 6.89 12.55 -4.66
N ARG A 172 7.42 13.60 -4.01
CA ARG A 172 6.98 14.06 -2.70
C ARG A 172 6.31 15.41 -2.83
N ILE A 173 5.04 15.49 -2.45
CA ILE A 173 4.24 16.74 -2.42
C ILE A 173 4.26 17.29 -0.99
N TYR A 174 4.47 18.59 -0.83
CA TYR A 174 4.47 19.31 0.46
C TYR A 174 3.19 20.09 0.68
#